data_AF-W9VZL6-F1
#
_entry.id   AF-W9VZL6-F1
#
_cell.length_a   1.000
_cell.length_b   1.000
_cell.length_c   1.000
_cell.angle_alpha   90.00
_cell.angle_beta   90.00
_cell.angle_gamma   90.00
#
_symmetry.space_group_name_H-M   'P 1'
#
loop_
_entity.id
_entity.type
_entity.pdbx_description
1 polymer ?
#
loop_
_entity_poly.entity_id
_entity_poly.type
_entity_poly.pdbx_seq_one_letter_code
_entity_poly.pdbx_strand_id
1 'polypeptide(L)'
;MPLAETRGEIAVYIPPLDNENIWEGRLTMIEQIHRQRPNGEWSGAIICTISGGGLPAGIVQVMARVVWGSEVQILPVETKEVDLLYQLSQVREPHHHTWHHFDRNIPRSSPGIQTSGRALITQQRAPNVPSLALEDTGAAV
;
A
#
# COMPACT_ATOMS: atom_id res chain seq x y z
N MET A 1 -22.78 -0.99 -20.32
CA MET A 1 -23.87 -0.35 -19.54
C MET A 1 -24.85 0.26 -20.54
N PRO A 2 -25.91 -0.46 -20.94
CA PRO A 2 -26.70 -0.09 -22.12
C PRO A 2 -27.38 1.29 -22.04
N LEU A 3 -27.81 1.67 -20.84
CA LEU A 3 -28.42 2.99 -20.57
C LEU A 3 -27.43 4.17 -20.61
N ALA A 4 -26.15 3.93 -20.34
CA ALA A 4 -25.09 4.95 -20.41
C ALA A 4 -24.63 5.13 -21.88
N GLU A 5 -24.51 4.03 -22.61
CA GLU A 5 -24.15 4.02 -24.04
C GLU A 5 -25.19 4.77 -24.89
N THR A 6 -26.48 4.59 -24.59
CA THR A 6 -27.57 5.32 -25.28
C THR A 6 -27.59 6.83 -24.99
N ARG A 7 -26.95 7.28 -23.90
CA ARG A 7 -26.75 8.70 -23.57
C ARG A 7 -25.44 9.28 -24.14
N GLY A 8 -24.66 8.48 -24.86
CA GLY A 8 -23.34 8.87 -25.38
C GLY A 8 -22.28 8.98 -24.29
N GLU A 9 -22.46 8.34 -23.13
CA GLU A 9 -21.50 8.38 -22.03
C GLU A 9 -20.31 7.45 -22.32
N ILE A 10 -19.11 7.90 -21.94
CA ILE A 10 -17.87 7.13 -22.06
C ILE A 10 -17.57 6.49 -20.71
N ALA A 11 -17.45 5.17 -20.69
CA ALA A 11 -17.03 4.45 -19.49
C ALA A 11 -15.56 4.77 -19.18
N VAL A 12 -15.30 5.23 -17.95
CA VAL A 12 -13.94 5.44 -17.43
C VAL A 12 -13.67 4.37 -16.39
N TYR A 13 -12.61 3.58 -16.61
CA TYR A 13 -12.14 2.64 -15.59
C TYR A 13 -11.42 3.42 -14.49
N ILE A 14 -11.93 3.33 -13.26
CA ILE A 14 -11.27 3.86 -12.08
C ILE A 14 -10.60 2.69 -11.37
N PRO A 15 -9.26 2.56 -11.41
CA PRO A 15 -8.58 1.48 -10.70
C PRO A 15 -8.84 1.64 -9.19
N PRO A 16 -8.98 0.57 -8.42
CA PRO A 16 -9.25 0.70 -6.98
C PRO A 16 -8.01 1.10 -6.16
N LEU A 17 -6.81 0.92 -6.73
CA LEU A 17 -5.56 0.86 -5.96
C LEU A 17 -4.38 1.53 -6.68
N ASP A 18 -4.15 1.23 -7.96
CA ASP A 18 -2.90 1.55 -8.67
C ASP A 18 -3.03 2.83 -9.49
N ASN A 19 -3.14 3.97 -8.81
CA ASN A 19 -3.18 5.28 -9.44
C ASN A 19 -2.69 6.36 -8.46
N GLU A 20 -1.84 7.27 -8.93
CA GLU A 20 -1.26 8.34 -8.11
C GLU A 20 -2.32 9.25 -7.50
N ASN A 21 -3.41 9.56 -8.22
CA ASN A 21 -4.51 10.39 -7.68
C ASN A 21 -5.21 9.70 -6.50
N ILE A 22 -5.26 8.37 -6.51
CA ILE A 22 -5.85 7.58 -5.42
C ILE A 22 -4.92 7.56 -4.22
N TRP A 23 -3.62 7.45 -4.45
CA TRP A 23 -2.63 7.52 -3.39
C TRP A 23 -2.71 8.87 -2.72
N GLU A 24 -2.59 9.95 -3.50
CA GLU A 24 -2.65 11.34 -3.05
C GLU A 24 -3.92 11.64 -2.26
N GLY A 25 -5.10 11.23 -2.76
CA GLY A 25 -6.36 11.42 -2.05
C GLY A 25 -6.38 10.81 -0.65
N ARG A 26 -5.73 9.65 -0.46
CA ARG A 26 -5.63 8.99 0.86
C ARG A 26 -4.64 9.68 1.80
N LEU A 27 -3.76 10.54 1.31
CA LEU A 27 -2.73 11.24 2.12
C LEU A 27 -3.30 12.39 2.93
N THR A 28 -4.46 12.90 2.53
CA THR A 28 -5.24 13.87 3.34
C THR A 28 -5.45 13.37 4.78
N MET A 29 -5.56 12.04 4.97
CA MET A 29 -5.66 11.41 6.29
C MET A 29 -4.39 11.58 7.13
N ILE A 30 -3.20 11.52 6.54
CA ILE A 30 -1.93 11.70 7.25
C ILE A 30 -1.80 13.14 7.75
N GLU A 31 -2.14 14.12 6.92
CA GLU A 31 -2.16 15.52 7.32
C GLU A 31 -3.18 15.77 8.44
N GLN A 32 -4.36 15.13 8.36
CA GLN A 32 -5.37 15.18 9.40
C GLN A 32 -4.86 14.59 10.72
N ILE A 33 -4.22 13.42 10.68
CA ILE A 33 -3.61 12.77 11.86
C ILE A 33 -2.55 13.67 12.48
N HIS A 34 -1.69 14.29 11.67
CA HIS A 34 -0.65 15.20 12.16
C HIS A 34 -1.25 16.43 12.86
N ARG A 35 -2.28 17.06 12.28
CA ARG A 35 -2.96 18.22 12.90
C ARG A 35 -3.63 17.89 14.24
N GLN A 36 -4.03 16.64 14.46
CA GLN A 36 -4.66 16.21 15.71
C GLN A 36 -3.64 15.94 16.83
N ARG A 37 -2.33 16.04 16.56
CA ARG A 37 -1.30 15.78 17.56
C ARG A 37 -1.09 16.99 18.47
N PRO A 38 -0.92 16.78 19.79
CA PRO A 38 -0.48 17.82 20.71
C PRO A 38 0.90 18.34 20.28
N ASN A 39 1.06 19.67 20.19
CA ASN A 39 2.33 20.36 19.93
C ASN A 39 3.03 20.05 18.59
N GLY A 40 2.42 19.29 17.69
CA GLY A 40 3.01 18.94 16.38
C GLY A 40 4.18 17.95 16.45
N GLU A 41 4.45 17.36 17.63
CA GLU A 41 5.53 16.39 17.82
C GLU A 41 5.11 14.97 17.42
N TRP A 42 6.05 14.22 16.85
CA TRP A 42 5.87 12.82 16.48
C TRP A 42 6.62 11.88 17.44
N SER A 43 5.89 10.97 18.09
CA SER A 43 6.47 10.00 19.05
C SER A 43 6.00 8.57 18.86
N GLY A 44 5.57 8.20 17.64
CA GLY A 44 4.97 6.89 17.38
C GLY A 44 5.25 6.29 16.00
N ALA A 45 4.39 5.37 15.59
CA ALA A 45 4.44 4.72 14.29
C ALA A 45 3.08 4.82 13.59
N ILE A 46 3.09 4.75 12.26
CA ILE A 46 1.89 4.57 11.44
C ILE A 46 1.77 3.08 11.15
N ILE A 47 0.74 2.45 11.69
CA ILE A 47 0.38 1.08 11.35
C ILE A 47 -0.68 1.15 10.26
N CYS A 48 -0.45 0.51 9.12
CA CYS A 48 -1.41 0.50 8.02
C CYS A 48 -1.55 -0.90 7.44
N THR A 49 -2.77 -1.25 7.05
CA THR A 49 -3.01 -2.53 6.39
C THR A 49 -2.54 -2.49 4.95
N ILE A 50 -1.98 -3.60 4.48
CA ILE A 50 -1.62 -3.79 3.08
C ILE A 50 -2.66 -4.71 2.44
N SER A 51 -3.18 -4.27 1.29
CA SER A 51 -3.89 -5.12 0.34
C SER A 51 -3.15 -5.03 -0.98
N GLY A 52 -3.68 -4.28 -1.96
CA GLY A 52 -3.00 -3.99 -3.22
C GLY A 52 -1.75 -3.09 -3.16
N GLY A 53 -1.28 -2.70 -1.97
CA GLY A 53 -0.09 -1.88 -1.76
C GLY A 53 -0.24 -0.35 -1.93
N GLY A 54 -1.33 0.16 -2.51
CA GLY A 54 -1.44 1.59 -2.84
C GLY A 54 -1.43 2.55 -1.65
N LEU A 55 -2.01 2.16 -0.51
CA LEU A 55 -2.04 3.01 0.69
C LEU A 55 -0.63 3.25 1.27
N PRO A 56 0.14 2.21 1.64
CA PRO A 56 1.48 2.42 2.18
C PRO A 56 2.44 3.09 1.19
N ALA A 57 2.32 2.84 -0.13
CA ALA A 57 3.12 3.56 -1.12
C ALA A 57 2.87 5.07 -1.11
N GLY A 58 1.61 5.50 -1.02
CA GLY A 58 1.27 6.90 -0.87
C GLY A 58 1.83 7.49 0.44
N ILE A 59 1.70 6.77 1.57
CA ILE A 59 2.23 7.22 2.87
C ILE A 59 3.73 7.47 2.76
N VAL A 60 4.48 6.53 2.18
CA VAL A 60 5.92 6.68 1.94
C VAL A 60 6.23 7.92 1.10
N GLN A 61 5.48 8.16 0.03
CA GLN A 61 5.70 9.31 -0.84
C GLN A 61 5.49 10.66 -0.12
N VAL A 62 4.50 10.75 0.78
CA VAL A 62 4.29 11.95 1.57
C VAL A 62 5.31 12.09 2.69
N MET A 63 5.69 11.00 3.36
CA MET A 63 6.76 11.04 4.38
C MET A 63 8.09 11.51 3.80
N ALA A 64 8.37 11.20 2.53
CA ALA A 64 9.56 11.72 1.84
C ALA A 64 9.52 13.24 1.59
N ARG A 65 8.35 13.90 1.71
CA ARG A 65 8.14 15.33 1.39
C ARG A 65 7.92 16.20 2.64
N VAL A 66 7.51 15.62 3.77
CA VAL A 66 7.22 16.37 5.01
C VAL A 66 8.43 16.35 5.94
N VAL A 67 8.68 17.48 6.62
CA VAL A 67 9.89 17.68 7.45
C VAL A 67 10.05 16.65 8.57
N TRP A 68 8.93 16.21 9.15
CA TRP A 68 8.88 15.22 10.23
C TRP A 68 8.84 13.76 9.72
N GLY A 69 8.79 13.54 8.41
CA GLY A 69 8.53 12.22 7.85
C GLY A 69 9.65 11.20 8.09
N SER A 70 10.89 11.66 8.24
CA SER A 70 12.03 10.81 8.61
C SER A 70 11.98 10.30 10.05
N GLU A 71 11.19 10.93 10.91
CA GLU A 71 11.03 10.54 12.32
C GLU A 71 9.93 9.48 12.50
N VAL A 72 9.18 9.17 11.44
CA VAL A 72 8.02 8.29 11.48
C VAL A 72 8.39 6.89 11.00
N GLN A 73 8.18 5.91 11.86
CA GLN A 73 8.16 4.51 11.48
C GLN A 73 6.83 4.18 10.78
N ILE A 74 6.88 3.56 9.61
CA ILE A 74 5.69 3.04 8.94
C ILE A 74 5.74 1.52 9.03
N LEU A 75 4.74 0.92 9.67
CA LEU A 75 4.59 -0.52 9.79
C LEU A 75 3.42 -0.97 8.92
N PRO A 76 3.69 -1.35 7.67
CA PRO A 76 2.68 -1.92 6.80
C PRO A 76 2.49 -3.40 7.20
N VAL A 77 1.23 -3.79 7.43
CA VAL A 77 0.84 -5.08 8.02
C VAL A 77 0.00 -5.88 7.04
N GLU A 78 0.41 -7.13 6.80
CA GLU A 78 -0.34 -8.15 6.05
C GLU A 78 -0.76 -9.29 6.96
N THR A 79 -1.87 -9.94 6.63
CA THR A 79 -2.13 -11.30 7.11
C THR A 79 -1.20 -12.26 6.39
N LYS A 80 -0.68 -13.28 7.08
CA LYS A 80 0.20 -14.32 6.49
C LYS A 80 -0.36 -14.97 5.23
N GLU A 81 -1.69 -15.05 5.13
CA GLU A 81 -2.35 -15.62 3.95
C GLU A 81 -2.13 -14.77 2.67
N VAL A 82 -1.84 -13.48 2.78
CA VAL A 82 -1.65 -12.60 1.63
C VAL A 82 -0.46 -11.67 1.82
N ASP A 83 0.64 -12.19 2.37
CA ASP A 83 1.83 -11.46 2.81
C ASP A 83 2.84 -11.09 1.71
N LEU A 84 2.34 -10.59 0.58
CA LEU A 84 3.17 -10.35 -0.60
C LEU A 84 4.27 -9.29 -0.37
N LEU A 85 3.98 -8.18 0.31
CA LEU A 85 5.01 -7.18 0.61
C LEU A 85 6.09 -7.78 1.51
N TYR A 86 5.69 -8.56 2.53
CA TYR A 86 6.64 -9.27 3.38
C TYR A 86 7.51 -10.24 2.58
N GLN A 87 6.92 -11.07 1.72
CA GLN A 87 7.69 -11.98 0.86
C GLN A 87 8.67 -11.23 -0.05
N LEU A 88 8.24 -10.11 -0.65
CA LEU A 88 9.09 -9.29 -1.51
C LEU A 88 10.23 -8.60 -0.76
N SER A 89 10.01 -8.17 0.48
CA SER A 89 11.09 -7.57 1.27
C SER A 89 12.21 -8.55 1.59
N GLN A 90 11.94 -9.86 1.57
CA GLN A 90 12.96 -10.89 1.77
C GLN A 90 13.82 -11.14 0.52
N VAL A 91 13.41 -10.69 -0.66
CA VAL A 91 14.16 -10.85 -1.91
C VAL A 91 15.23 -9.77 -2.03
N ARG A 92 16.50 -10.18 -2.01
CA ARG A 92 17.67 -9.27 -1.98
C ARG A 92 17.99 -8.59 -3.31
N GLU A 93 17.55 -9.15 -4.43
CA GLU A 93 17.79 -8.61 -5.78
C GLU A 93 16.44 -8.35 -6.47
N PRO A 94 16.03 -7.08 -6.65
CA PRO A 94 14.83 -6.75 -7.40
C PRO A 94 15.13 -6.98 -8.89
N HIS A 95 15.08 -8.22 -9.34
CA HIS A 95 15.03 -8.49 -10.76
C HIS A 95 13.81 -7.74 -11.32
N HIS A 96 14.00 -6.98 -12.41
CA HIS A 96 12.93 -6.36 -13.20
C HIS A 96 12.05 -7.43 -13.86
N HIS A 97 11.42 -8.27 -13.05
CA HIS A 97 10.20 -8.92 -13.43
C HIS A 97 9.15 -7.84 -13.25
N THR A 98 8.81 -7.11 -14.31
CA THR A 98 7.38 -6.88 -14.46
C THR A 98 6.78 -8.27 -14.47
N TRP A 99 6.14 -8.65 -13.38
CA TRP A 99 5.45 -9.92 -13.23
C TRP A 99 4.22 -9.88 -14.16
N HIS A 100 4.48 -9.89 -15.47
CA HIS A 100 3.49 -9.98 -16.54
C HIS A 100 2.93 -11.40 -16.63
N HIS A 101 3.53 -12.33 -15.90
CA HIS A 101 3.01 -13.67 -15.71
C HIS A 101 2.86 -13.98 -14.23
N PHE A 102 1.64 -14.39 -13.91
CA PHE A 102 1.24 -15.35 -12.90
C PHE A 102 2.39 -16.36 -12.61
N ASP A 103 3.32 -16.03 -11.72
CA ASP A 103 4.29 -17.02 -11.27
C ASP A 103 3.58 -17.99 -10.32
N ARG A 104 3.53 -19.25 -10.74
CA ARG A 104 2.88 -20.36 -10.02
C ARG A 104 3.69 -20.83 -8.81
N ASN A 105 4.91 -20.32 -8.63
CA ASN A 105 5.82 -20.78 -7.59
C ASN A 105 5.81 -19.91 -6.32
N ILE A 106 5.04 -18.82 -6.30
CA ILE A 106 4.75 -18.08 -5.06
C ILE A 106 3.43 -18.63 -4.51
N PRO A 107 3.41 -19.19 -3.28
CA PRO A 107 2.17 -19.65 -2.67
C PRO A 107 1.20 -18.47 -2.55
N ARG A 108 0.14 -18.47 -3.36
CA ARG A 108 -1.02 -17.61 -3.11
C ARG A 108 -1.88 -18.29 -2.08
N SER A 109 -2.36 -17.56 -1.08
CA SER A 109 -3.53 -18.01 -0.32
C SER A 109 -4.84 -17.41 -0.81
N SER A 110 -4.86 -16.57 -1.87
CA SER A 110 -6.14 -16.11 -2.45
C SER A 110 -6.04 -15.69 -3.93
N PRO A 111 -6.82 -16.31 -4.84
CA PRO A 111 -6.92 -15.91 -6.24
C PRO A 111 -7.82 -14.66 -6.36
N GLY A 112 -7.26 -13.46 -6.20
CA GLY A 112 -8.05 -12.23 -6.39
C GLY A 112 -7.37 -10.92 -6.02
N ILE A 113 -6.31 -10.96 -5.21
CA ILE A 113 -5.60 -9.74 -4.80
C ILE A 113 -4.55 -9.39 -5.86
N GLN A 114 -4.79 -8.31 -6.59
CA GLN A 114 -3.80 -7.69 -7.46
C GLN A 114 -3.06 -6.61 -6.67
N THR A 115 -1.74 -6.65 -6.70
CA THR A 115 -0.86 -5.66 -6.06
C THR A 115 -0.21 -4.78 -7.11
N SER A 116 -0.05 -3.50 -6.80
CA SER A 116 0.66 -2.57 -7.67
C SER A 116 2.16 -2.82 -7.56
N GLY A 117 2.79 -3.26 -8.66
CA GLY A 117 4.26 -3.41 -8.71
C GLY A 117 4.99 -2.10 -8.43
N ARG A 118 4.41 -0.95 -8.82
CA ARG A 118 4.95 0.39 -8.52
C ARG A 118 4.88 0.71 -7.03
N ALA A 119 3.76 0.38 -6.39
CA ALA A 119 3.57 0.59 -4.97
C ALA A 119 4.56 -0.24 -4.13
N LEU A 120 4.78 -1.50 -4.52
CA LEU A 120 5.71 -2.42 -3.84
C LEU A 120 7.16 -1.92 -3.91
N ILE A 121 7.63 -1.53 -5.11
CA ILE A 121 9.00 -1.00 -5.29
C ILE A 121 9.20 0.28 -4.47
N THR A 122 8.19 1.14 -4.40
CA THR A 122 8.24 2.38 -3.62
C THR A 122 8.43 2.08 -2.13
N GLN A 123 7.73 1.07 -1.61
CA GLN A 123 7.82 0.66 -0.21
C GLN A 123 9.14 -0.04 0.12
N GLN A 124 9.59 -0.98 -0.72
CA GLN A 124 10.83 -1.73 -0.48
C GLN A 124 12.08 -0.84 -0.44
N ARG A 125 12.06 0.31 -1.13
CA ARG A 125 13.17 1.25 -1.18
C ARG A 125 13.17 2.26 -0.03
N ALA A 126 12.13 2.28 0.80
CA ALA A 126 11.99 3.26 1.87
C ALA A 126 12.71 2.78 3.16
N PRO A 127 13.63 3.58 3.73
CA PRO A 127 14.49 3.14 4.84
C PRO A 127 13.75 2.97 6.18
N ASN A 128 12.54 3.54 6.32
CA ASN A 128 11.73 3.56 7.54
C ASN A 128 10.48 2.64 7.47
N VAL A 129 10.51 1.63 6.60
CA VAL A 129 9.35 0.77 6.29
C VAL A 129 9.70 -0.72 6.46
N PRO A 130 9.79 -1.25 7.69
CA PRO A 130 9.90 -2.69 7.92
C PRO A 130 8.56 -3.37 7.60
N SER A 131 8.56 -4.42 6.74
CA SER A 131 7.34 -5.19 6.45
C SER A 131 7.10 -6.29 7.50
N LEU A 132 5.84 -6.53 7.88
CA LEU A 132 5.45 -7.55 8.86
C LEU A 132 4.22 -8.36 8.39
N ALA A 133 4.36 -9.69 8.42
CA ALA A 133 3.26 -10.63 8.23
C ALA A 133 2.77 -11.17 9.58
N LEU A 134 1.48 -10.98 9.88
CA LEU A 134 0.85 -11.43 11.12
C LEU A 134 -0.08 -12.62 10.86
N GLU A 135 -0.17 -13.54 11.83
CA GLU A 135 -1.20 -14.58 11.81
C GLU A 135 -2.58 -13.94 11.98
N ASP A 136 -3.60 -14.50 11.31
CA ASP A 136 -4.98 -14.19 11.63
C ASP A 136 -5.38 -14.94 12.92
N THR A 137 -4.95 -14.41 14.06
CA THR A 137 -5.56 -14.75 15.35
C THR A 137 -6.89 -14.02 15.38
N GLY A 138 -7.92 -14.71 14.88
CA GLY A 138 -9.24 -14.16 14.57
C GLY A 138 -9.67 -13.00 15.46
N ALA A 139 -10.17 -11.94 14.81
CA ALA A 139 -10.96 -10.91 15.46
C ALA A 139 -12.30 -11.52 15.94
N ALA A 140 -12.24 -12.37 16.97
CA ALA A 140 -13.39 -12.72 17.76
C ALA A 140 -13.66 -11.53 18.70
N VAL A 141 -14.59 -10.67 18.27
CA VAL A 141 -15.29 -9.72 19.13
C VAL A 141 -16.76 -10.12 19.17
#